data_AF-A0A3D4W8R1-F1
#
_entry.id   AF-A0A3D4W8R1-F1
#
_cell.length_a   1.000
_cell.length_b   1.000
_cell.length_c   1.000
_cell.angle_alpha   90.00
_cell.angle_beta   90.00
_cell.angle_gamma   90.00
#
_symmetry.space_group_name_H-M   'P 1'
#
loop_
_entity.id
_entity.type
_entity.pdbx_description
1 polymer ?
#
loop_
_entity_poly.entity_id
_entity_poly.type
_entity_poly.pdbx_seq_one_letter_code
_entity_poly.pdbx_strand_id
1 'polypeptide(L)'
;MEMPFSGSSRFSGTVSINTDPCNMTITPANGTERAINCGTISYSSNNNYYVNQVFKYENGALILAQKEQSVMKLYPMIRISEVSDKNYSFSINAIEIKGLTGTLSSNSDCSIRLRDCSFISFYDSSIYGNVNSFSLKINTVHPDAWEAYFNEMMTGAGMEKDKDYALDLTGNELYFSFPANGSECSLNRLYVAKTTVNAELVNGLS
;
A
#
# COMPACT_ATOMS: atom_id res chain seq x y z
N MET A 1 -26.14 -46.64 -0.74
CA MET A 1 -27.01 -45.70 0.01
C MET A 1 -26.21 -44.42 0.14
N GLU A 2 -26.37 -43.50 -0.81
CA GLU A 2 -25.72 -42.19 -0.71
C GLU A 2 -26.49 -41.33 0.28
N MET A 3 -25.77 -40.73 1.22
CA MET A 3 -26.30 -39.80 2.20
C MET A 3 -26.53 -38.45 1.51
N PRO A 4 -27.74 -37.85 1.57
CA PRO A 4 -27.93 -36.50 1.05
C PRO A 4 -27.24 -35.52 1.99
N PHE A 5 -26.23 -34.80 1.49
CA PHE A 5 -25.54 -33.76 2.23
C PHE A 5 -26.40 -32.48 2.22
N SER A 6 -27.27 -32.31 3.22
CA SER A 6 -27.91 -31.03 3.51
C SER A 6 -27.09 -30.28 4.57
N GLY A 7 -26.25 -29.33 4.15
CA GLY A 7 -25.49 -28.47 5.05
C GLY A 7 -25.09 -27.17 4.36
N SER A 8 -25.69 -26.05 4.78
CA SER A 8 -25.49 -24.71 4.24
C SER A 8 -24.17 -24.08 4.70
N SER A 9 -23.13 -24.14 3.87
CA SER A 9 -22.24 -22.99 3.67
C SER A 9 -21.66 -23.05 2.26
N ARG A 10 -22.34 -22.42 1.32
CA ARG A 10 -21.88 -22.31 -0.08
C ARG A 10 -20.70 -21.33 -0.22
N PHE A 11 -20.41 -20.58 0.83
CA PHE A 11 -19.41 -19.53 0.88
C PHE A 11 -18.94 -19.34 2.34
N SER A 12 -17.64 -19.24 2.55
CA SER A 12 -17.06 -18.74 3.79
C SER A 12 -15.93 -17.76 3.48
N GLY A 13 -15.42 -17.08 4.49
CA GLY A 13 -14.26 -16.22 4.30
C GLY A 13 -13.54 -15.94 5.60
N THR A 14 -12.40 -15.28 5.46
CA THR A 14 -11.63 -14.78 6.58
C THR A 14 -11.39 -13.29 6.41
N VAL A 15 -11.50 -12.55 7.52
CA VAL A 15 -11.11 -11.15 7.61
C VAL A 15 -9.97 -11.04 8.61
N SER A 16 -8.89 -10.37 8.23
CA SER A 16 -7.65 -10.31 9.01
C SER A 16 -7.14 -8.88 9.12
N ILE A 17 -6.49 -8.58 10.24
CA ILE A 17 -5.79 -7.32 10.50
C ILE A 17 -4.34 -7.66 10.79
N ASN A 18 -3.40 -6.94 10.17
CA ASN A 18 -1.96 -6.95 10.44
C ASN A 18 -1.33 -8.35 10.46
N THR A 19 -1.82 -9.26 9.60
CA THR A 19 -1.28 -10.63 9.45
C THR A 19 -0.11 -10.71 8.47
N ASP A 20 -0.05 -9.80 7.51
CA ASP A 20 1.07 -9.69 6.56
C ASP A 20 1.80 -8.36 6.75
N PRO A 21 3.11 -8.31 6.44
CA PRO A 21 3.87 -7.08 6.51
C PRO A 21 3.41 -6.07 5.46
N CYS A 22 3.34 -4.80 5.87
CA CYS A 22 3.36 -3.67 4.96
C CYS A 22 4.12 -2.54 5.68
N ASN A 23 5.36 -2.29 5.25
CA ASN A 23 6.18 -1.21 5.80
C ASN A 23 6.66 -0.31 4.67
N MET A 24 6.49 1.00 4.84
CA MET A 24 7.01 2.01 3.94
C MET A 24 8.15 2.77 4.63
N THR A 25 9.31 2.78 4.00
CA THR A 25 10.48 3.53 4.44
C THR A 25 10.81 4.59 3.40
N ILE A 26 10.91 5.84 3.83
CA ILE A 26 11.24 6.98 2.96
C ILE A 26 12.57 7.56 3.42
N THR A 27 13.52 7.67 2.51
CA THR A 27 14.87 8.16 2.80
C THR A 27 15.19 9.32 1.86
N PRO A 28 15.00 10.58 2.33
CA PRO A 28 15.48 11.75 1.62
C PRO A 28 17.02 11.75 1.60
N ALA A 29 17.68 12.14 0.50
CA ALA A 29 19.13 11.98 0.32
C ALA A 29 20.01 12.62 1.41
N ASN A 30 19.55 13.73 2.00
CA ASN A 30 20.23 14.43 3.11
C ASN A 30 19.44 14.36 4.42
N GLY A 31 18.46 13.46 4.51
CA GLY A 31 17.54 13.34 5.64
C GLY A 31 17.75 12.05 6.42
N THR A 32 17.12 11.99 7.60
CA THR A 32 16.99 10.74 8.34
C THR A 32 15.93 9.87 7.67
N GLU A 33 16.18 8.57 7.65
CA GLU A 33 15.19 7.56 7.26
C GLU A 33 13.90 7.70 8.08
N ARG A 34 12.76 7.58 7.39
CA ARG A 34 11.41 7.73 7.94
C ARG A 34 10.63 6.44 7.67
N ALA A 35 10.45 5.61 8.69
CA ALA A 35 9.70 4.36 8.58
C ALA A 35 8.26 4.51 9.08
N ILE A 36 7.32 3.87 8.37
CA ILE A 36 5.89 3.80 8.66
C ILE A 36 5.46 2.34 8.55
N ASN A 37 4.94 1.78 9.64
CA ASN A 37 4.30 0.47 9.60
C ASN A 37 2.88 0.67 9.09
N CYS A 38 2.67 0.49 7.79
CA CYS A 38 1.38 0.75 7.17
C CYS A 38 0.29 -0.18 7.68
N GLY A 39 0.67 -1.38 8.13
CA GLY A 39 -0.29 -2.42 8.53
C GLY A 39 -1.14 -2.87 7.35
N THR A 40 -2.01 -3.85 7.61
CA THR A 40 -2.82 -4.46 6.55
C THR A 40 -4.20 -4.85 7.05
N ILE A 41 -5.19 -4.78 6.15
CA ILE A 41 -6.50 -5.41 6.31
C ILE A 41 -6.66 -6.39 5.15
N SER A 42 -7.22 -7.57 5.40
CA SER A 42 -7.36 -8.59 4.37
C SER A 42 -8.71 -9.26 4.45
N TYR A 43 -9.26 -9.57 3.28
CA TYR A 43 -10.39 -10.46 3.13
C TYR A 43 -9.99 -11.57 2.16
N SER A 44 -10.18 -12.82 2.57
CA SER A 44 -9.99 -13.98 1.70
C SER A 44 -11.31 -14.73 1.59
N SER A 45 -11.79 -14.93 0.36
CA SER A 45 -12.95 -15.77 0.12
C SER A 45 -12.56 -17.24 0.05
N ASN A 46 -13.49 -18.09 0.47
CA ASN A 46 -13.43 -19.53 0.30
C ASN A 46 -14.74 -19.98 -0.36
N ASN A 47 -14.67 -20.23 -1.67
CA ASN A 47 -15.79 -20.53 -2.52
C ASN A 47 -15.57 -21.86 -3.24
N ASN A 48 -16.59 -22.73 -3.21
CA ASN A 48 -16.53 -24.05 -3.85
C ASN A 48 -16.84 -24.01 -5.36
N TYR A 49 -17.39 -22.90 -5.88
CA TYR A 49 -17.87 -22.79 -7.27
C TYR A 49 -17.30 -21.59 -8.03
N TYR A 50 -16.58 -20.68 -7.35
CA TYR A 50 -15.93 -19.52 -7.96
C TYR A 50 -14.47 -19.43 -7.52
N VAL A 51 -13.67 -18.67 -8.25
CA VAL A 51 -12.27 -18.45 -7.90
C VAL A 51 -12.18 -17.73 -6.55
N ASN A 52 -11.34 -18.25 -5.64
CA ASN A 52 -11.02 -17.57 -4.40
C ASN A 52 -10.30 -16.26 -4.71
N GLN A 53 -10.76 -15.19 -4.08
CA GLN A 53 -10.23 -13.84 -4.24
C GLN A 53 -9.72 -13.37 -2.90
N VAL A 54 -8.54 -12.76 -2.92
CA VAL A 54 -7.97 -12.09 -1.77
C VAL A 54 -7.99 -10.60 -2.04
N PHE A 55 -8.67 -9.85 -1.19
CA PHE A 55 -8.62 -8.39 -1.18
C PHE A 55 -7.71 -7.97 -0.04
N LYS A 56 -6.67 -7.21 -0.37
CA LYS A 56 -5.67 -6.69 0.56
C LYS A 56 -5.74 -5.17 0.56
N TYR A 57 -6.03 -4.58 1.71
CA TYR A 57 -5.89 -3.15 1.90
C TYR A 57 -4.59 -2.86 2.65
N GLU A 58 -3.72 -2.06 2.04
CA GLU A 58 -2.42 -1.71 2.60
C GLU A 58 -2.00 -0.32 2.13
N ASN A 59 -1.54 0.52 3.08
CA ASN A 59 -1.10 1.89 2.81
C ASN A 59 -2.03 2.74 1.90
N GLY A 60 -3.35 2.58 2.05
CA GLY A 60 -4.34 3.29 1.22
C GLY A 60 -4.66 2.62 -0.13
N ALA A 61 -3.88 1.64 -0.56
CA ALA A 61 -4.17 0.83 -1.74
C ALA A 61 -5.15 -0.31 -1.42
N LEU A 62 -6.00 -0.68 -2.38
CA LEU A 62 -6.77 -1.92 -2.36
C LEU A 62 -6.26 -2.80 -3.49
N ILE A 63 -5.68 -3.95 -3.14
CA ILE A 63 -5.10 -4.92 -4.07
C ILE A 63 -6.03 -6.12 -4.15
N LEU A 64 -6.33 -6.54 -5.37
CA LEU A 64 -6.97 -7.82 -5.66
C LEU A 64 -5.88 -8.81 -6.06
N ALA A 65 -5.70 -9.85 -5.25
CA ALA A 65 -4.81 -10.97 -5.56
C ALA A 65 -5.63 -12.20 -5.95
N GLN A 66 -5.26 -12.80 -7.08
CA GLN A 66 -5.83 -14.01 -7.63
C GLN A 66 -4.70 -14.91 -8.13
N LYS A 67 -4.54 -16.09 -7.51
CA LYS A 67 -3.44 -17.01 -7.81
C LYS A 67 -2.08 -16.29 -7.67
N GLU A 68 -1.32 -16.19 -8.77
CA GLU A 68 0.02 -15.58 -8.82
C GLU A 68 0.01 -14.13 -9.33
N GLN A 69 -1.16 -13.54 -9.53
CA GLN A 69 -1.29 -12.16 -10.02
C GLN A 69 -1.94 -11.27 -8.97
N SER A 70 -1.38 -10.08 -8.78
CA SER A 70 -1.97 -9.04 -7.95
C SER A 70 -2.13 -7.73 -8.73
N VAL A 71 -3.21 -7.00 -8.48
CA VAL A 71 -3.49 -5.73 -9.15
C VAL A 71 -4.15 -4.74 -8.19
N MET A 72 -3.71 -3.48 -8.22
CA MET A 72 -4.39 -2.42 -7.46
C MET A 72 -5.73 -2.08 -8.12
N LYS A 73 -6.80 -2.14 -7.33
CA LYS A 73 -8.16 -1.66 -7.64
C LYS A 73 -8.42 -0.26 -7.11
N LEU A 74 -7.70 0.12 -6.06
CA LEU A 74 -7.63 1.49 -5.55
C LEU A 74 -6.16 1.84 -5.35
N TYR A 75 -5.74 2.98 -5.89
CA TYR A 75 -4.37 3.47 -5.74
C TYR A 75 -4.14 4.10 -4.38
N PRO A 76 -2.92 3.99 -3.83
CA PRO A 76 -2.55 4.68 -2.61
C PRO A 76 -2.59 6.20 -2.80
N MET A 77 -2.59 6.95 -1.70
CA MET A 77 -2.62 8.41 -1.76
C MET A 77 -1.22 8.99 -1.98
N ILE A 78 -0.67 8.72 -3.16
CA ILE A 78 0.60 9.27 -3.63
C ILE A 78 0.33 10.08 -4.89
N ARG A 79 0.91 11.27 -4.95
CA ARG A 79 0.74 12.21 -6.06
C ARG A 79 2.07 12.79 -6.46
N ILE A 80 2.23 12.93 -7.77
CA ILE A 80 3.32 13.66 -8.41
C ILE A 80 2.71 14.84 -9.17
N SER A 81 3.37 16.00 -9.12
CA SER A 81 2.98 17.17 -9.91
C SER A 81 4.21 17.87 -10.45
N GLU A 82 4.25 18.13 -11.75
CA GLU A 82 5.22 19.02 -12.36
C GLU A 82 4.92 20.47 -11.95
N VAL A 83 5.89 21.16 -11.36
CA VAL A 83 5.76 22.55 -10.90
C VAL A 83 6.44 23.54 -11.85
N SER A 84 7.42 23.08 -12.60
CA SER A 84 8.08 23.76 -13.72
C SER A 84 8.69 22.68 -14.62
N ASP A 85 9.15 23.02 -15.82
CA ASP A 85 9.72 22.07 -16.78
C ASP A 85 10.68 21.07 -16.11
N LYS A 86 10.31 19.78 -16.16
CA LYS A 86 11.03 18.64 -15.58
C LYS A 86 11.29 18.70 -14.07
N ASN A 87 10.61 19.57 -13.33
CA ASN A 87 10.78 19.74 -11.89
C ASN A 87 9.50 19.34 -11.16
N TYR A 88 9.60 18.36 -10.27
CA TYR A 88 8.42 17.66 -9.74
C TYR A 88 8.33 17.73 -8.22
N SER A 89 7.12 17.84 -7.71
CA SER A 89 6.82 17.69 -6.29
C SER A 89 6.08 16.38 -6.03
N PHE A 90 6.47 15.69 -4.96
CA PHE A 90 5.83 14.47 -4.46
C PHE A 90 5.05 14.77 -3.18
N SER A 91 3.82 14.27 -3.14
CA SER A 91 2.96 14.32 -1.96
C SER A 91 2.48 12.90 -1.66
N ILE A 92 2.91 12.37 -0.51
CA ILE A 92 2.61 11.02 -0.03
C ILE A 92 1.78 11.16 1.23
N ASN A 93 0.58 10.57 1.27
CA ASN A 93 -0.12 10.34 2.53
C ASN A 93 -0.12 8.84 2.81
N ALA A 94 0.77 8.41 3.70
CA ALA A 94 0.86 7.03 4.11
C ALA A 94 -0.23 6.71 5.16
N ILE A 95 -0.85 5.55 5.05
CA ILE A 95 -1.85 5.06 6.01
C ILE A 95 -1.20 4.04 6.92
N GLU A 96 -1.28 4.27 8.24
CA GLU A 96 -0.85 3.37 9.31
C GLU A 96 -2.07 2.75 10.00
N ILE A 97 -2.25 1.45 9.83
CA ILE A 97 -3.31 0.67 10.46
C ILE A 97 -2.78 0.08 11.77
N LYS A 98 -3.22 0.67 12.88
CA LYS A 98 -2.99 0.14 14.22
C LYS A 98 -4.10 -0.82 14.60
N GLY A 99 -3.78 -1.84 15.36
CA GLY A 99 -4.74 -2.87 15.77
C GLY A 99 -4.02 -4.16 16.13
N LEU A 100 -4.66 -4.97 16.95
CA LEU A 100 -4.15 -6.30 17.26
C LEU A 100 -4.18 -7.17 16.01
N THR A 101 -3.06 -7.85 15.74
CA THR A 101 -3.03 -8.88 14.71
C THR A 101 -4.07 -9.94 15.02
N GLY A 102 -4.91 -10.26 14.05
CA GLY A 102 -5.98 -11.22 14.26
C GLY A 102 -6.63 -11.65 12.96
N THR A 103 -7.38 -12.74 13.03
CA THR A 103 -8.19 -13.27 11.94
C THR A 103 -9.52 -13.75 12.49
N LEU A 104 -10.61 -13.34 11.85
CA LEU A 104 -11.94 -13.89 12.05
C LEU A 104 -12.33 -14.71 10.83
N SER A 105 -12.83 -15.92 11.05
CA SER A 105 -13.46 -16.71 10.00
C SER A 105 -14.96 -16.77 10.25
N SER A 106 -15.74 -16.62 9.19
CA SER A 106 -17.20 -16.72 9.27
C SER A 106 -17.80 -17.18 7.95
N ASN A 107 -19.00 -17.75 8.05
CA ASN A 107 -19.92 -17.99 6.95
C ASN A 107 -21.05 -16.94 6.89
N SER A 108 -21.00 -15.93 7.77
CA SER A 108 -21.90 -14.77 7.86
C SER A 108 -21.10 -13.46 7.95
N ASP A 109 -21.79 -12.35 8.20
CA ASP A 109 -21.16 -11.02 8.26
C ASP A 109 -20.09 -10.92 9.36
N CYS A 110 -18.92 -10.39 8.97
CA CYS A 110 -17.85 -9.94 9.85
C CYS A 110 -17.56 -8.47 9.55
N SER A 111 -17.27 -7.69 10.60
CA SER A 111 -17.01 -6.26 10.46
C SER A 111 -15.63 -5.91 11.00
N ILE A 112 -14.95 -5.01 10.29
CA ILE A 112 -13.82 -4.27 10.85
C ILE A 112 -14.32 -2.90 11.26
N ARG A 113 -14.05 -2.55 12.52
CA ARG A 113 -14.37 -1.24 13.06
C ARG A 113 -13.15 -0.35 13.00
N LEU A 114 -13.25 0.75 12.26
CA LEU A 114 -12.21 1.78 12.15
C LEU A 114 -12.51 2.94 13.10
N ARG A 115 -11.51 3.38 13.87
CA ARG A 115 -11.62 4.44 14.90
C ARG A 115 -10.36 5.28 15.00
N ASP A 116 -10.48 6.37 15.75
CA ASP A 116 -9.37 7.24 16.17
C ASP A 116 -8.46 7.67 15.00
N CYS A 117 -9.09 8.12 13.91
CA CYS A 117 -8.36 8.62 12.75
C CYS A 117 -7.62 9.91 13.14
N SER A 118 -6.31 9.94 12.89
CA SER A 118 -5.46 11.10 13.13
C SER A 118 -4.56 11.35 11.93
N PHE A 119 -4.21 12.62 11.72
CA PHE A 119 -3.38 13.06 10.62
C PHE A 119 -2.21 13.88 11.16
N ILE A 120 -1.00 13.58 10.68
CA ILE A 120 0.19 14.38 10.99
C ILE A 120 0.99 14.67 9.72
N SER A 121 1.58 15.87 9.67
CA SER A 121 2.67 16.16 8.73
C SER A 121 3.92 15.43 9.23
N PHE A 122 4.35 14.39 8.50
CA PHE A 122 5.40 13.48 8.94
C PHE A 122 6.79 13.95 8.46
N TYR A 123 6.86 14.51 7.26
CA TYR A 123 8.06 15.12 6.69
C TYR A 123 7.69 16.14 5.61
N ASP A 124 8.47 17.21 5.53
CA ASP A 124 8.34 18.23 4.48
C ASP A 124 9.71 18.82 4.16
N SER A 125 10.20 18.59 2.95
CA SER A 125 11.50 19.11 2.53
C SER A 125 11.56 20.64 2.52
N SER A 126 10.41 21.33 2.39
CA SER A 126 10.40 22.80 2.50
C SER A 126 10.72 23.32 3.91
N ILE A 127 10.56 22.47 4.93
CA ILE A 127 10.86 22.79 6.33
C ILE A 127 12.23 22.25 6.74
N TYR A 128 12.54 21.01 6.36
CA TYR A 128 13.76 20.30 6.77
C TYR A 128 14.98 20.54 5.86
N GLY A 129 14.85 21.43 4.87
CA GLY A 129 15.87 21.72 3.86
C GLY A 129 15.58 21.01 2.55
N ASN A 130 15.74 21.74 1.43
CA ASN A 130 15.45 21.23 0.11
C ASN A 130 16.25 19.95 -0.16
N VAL A 131 15.54 18.91 -0.56
CA VAL A 131 16.12 17.62 -0.92
C VAL A 131 16.05 17.49 -2.43
N ASN A 132 17.15 17.06 -3.04
CA ASN A 132 17.29 16.89 -4.47
C ASN A 132 16.91 15.50 -4.97
N SER A 133 16.90 14.49 -4.09
CA SER A 133 16.45 13.14 -4.40
C SER A 133 15.94 12.39 -3.16
N PHE A 134 15.09 11.40 -3.37
CA PHE A 134 14.66 10.51 -2.31
C PHE A 134 14.55 9.08 -2.81
N SER A 135 14.64 8.15 -1.87
CA SER A 135 14.28 6.75 -2.10
C SER A 135 13.11 6.35 -1.20
N LEU A 136 12.35 5.37 -1.69
CA LEU A 136 11.22 4.79 -1.02
C LEU A 136 11.35 3.28 -1.12
N LYS A 137 11.22 2.60 0.02
CA LYS A 137 11.20 1.14 0.10
C LYS A 137 9.84 0.68 0.62
N ILE A 138 9.21 -0.27 -0.04
CA ILE A 138 7.98 -0.93 0.44
C ILE A 138 8.28 -2.41 0.64
N ASN A 139 8.09 -2.91 1.85
CA ASN A 139 8.09 -4.34 2.14
C ASN A 139 6.63 -4.83 2.24
N THR A 140 6.20 -5.65 1.30
CA THR A 140 4.82 -6.16 1.16
C THR A 140 4.81 -7.54 0.49
N VAL A 141 3.71 -8.27 0.66
CA VAL A 141 3.44 -9.53 -0.07
C VAL A 141 2.97 -9.31 -1.51
N HIS A 142 2.74 -8.06 -1.94
CA HIS A 142 2.30 -7.71 -3.31
C HIS A 142 3.21 -6.68 -3.99
N PRO A 143 4.53 -6.91 -4.04
CA PRO A 143 5.47 -5.90 -4.52
C PRO A 143 5.34 -5.63 -6.03
N ASP A 144 4.86 -6.60 -6.80
CA ASP A 144 4.51 -6.52 -8.22
C ASP A 144 3.40 -5.49 -8.49
N ALA A 145 2.34 -5.47 -7.67
CA ALA A 145 1.27 -4.48 -7.80
C ALA A 145 1.77 -3.05 -7.52
N TRP A 146 2.70 -2.90 -6.57
CA TRP A 146 3.32 -1.61 -6.29
C TRP A 146 4.29 -1.18 -7.38
N GLU A 147 5.09 -2.09 -7.95
CA GLU A 147 5.95 -1.78 -9.09
C GLU A 147 5.12 -1.27 -10.26
N ALA A 148 4.06 -1.99 -10.63
CA ALA A 148 3.16 -1.60 -11.71
C ALA A 148 2.56 -0.20 -11.47
N TYR A 149 2.09 0.07 -10.25
CA TYR A 149 1.55 1.38 -9.87
C TYR A 149 2.57 2.51 -10.01
N PHE A 150 3.77 2.37 -9.45
CA PHE A 150 4.79 3.41 -9.55
C PHE A 150 5.22 3.60 -11.01
N ASN A 151 5.38 2.52 -11.77
CA ASN A 151 5.74 2.61 -13.17
C ASN A 151 4.67 3.35 -13.99
N GLU A 152 3.39 3.04 -13.79
CA GLU A 152 2.27 3.74 -14.44
C GLU A 152 2.20 5.21 -14.03
N MET A 153 2.35 5.52 -12.73
CA MET A 153 2.33 6.90 -12.23
C MET A 153 3.45 7.75 -12.84
N MET A 154 4.67 7.21 -12.93
CA MET A 154 5.83 7.94 -13.44
C MET A 154 5.80 8.07 -14.95
N THR A 155 5.47 7.01 -15.68
CA THR A 155 5.29 7.07 -17.15
C THR A 155 4.14 8.00 -17.53
N GLY A 156 3.05 8.01 -16.75
CA GLY A 156 1.95 8.97 -16.90
C GLY A 156 2.36 10.43 -16.67
N ALA A 157 3.45 10.68 -15.94
CA ALA A 157 4.06 11.99 -15.76
C ALA A 157 5.09 12.36 -16.85
N GLY A 158 5.24 11.52 -17.88
CA GLY A 158 6.15 11.73 -19.01
C GLY A 158 7.60 11.32 -18.75
N MET A 159 7.84 10.56 -17.68
CA MET A 159 9.18 10.09 -17.29
C MET A 159 9.49 8.69 -17.80
N GLU A 160 10.78 8.38 -17.92
CA GLU A 160 11.26 7.09 -18.41
C GLU A 160 12.00 6.31 -17.31
N LYS A 161 11.66 5.03 -17.12
CA LYS A 161 12.33 4.13 -16.17
C LYS A 161 13.81 4.00 -16.54
N ASP A 162 14.68 3.95 -15.53
CA ASP A 162 16.14 3.86 -15.62
C ASP A 162 16.84 5.08 -16.23
N LYS A 163 16.07 6.11 -16.61
CA LYS A 163 16.56 7.43 -17.03
C LYS A 163 16.18 8.52 -16.05
N ASP A 164 14.92 8.55 -15.62
CA ASP A 164 14.36 9.60 -14.76
C ASP A 164 14.03 9.11 -13.34
N TYR A 165 13.71 7.82 -13.21
CA TYR A 165 13.46 7.14 -11.94
C TYR A 165 13.93 5.68 -12.02
N ALA A 166 14.18 5.06 -10.88
CA ALA A 166 14.52 3.64 -10.80
C ALA A 166 13.47 2.88 -9.99
N LEU A 167 13.21 1.63 -10.41
CA LEU A 167 12.35 0.68 -9.73
C LEU A 167 13.01 -0.70 -9.74
N ASP A 168 13.29 -1.22 -8.54
CA ASP A 168 13.91 -2.54 -8.35
C ASP A 168 13.08 -3.39 -7.40
N LEU A 169 12.94 -4.68 -7.74
CA LEU A 169 12.24 -5.67 -6.93
C LEU A 169 13.24 -6.69 -6.38
N THR A 170 13.23 -6.90 -5.06
CA THR A 170 14.01 -7.94 -4.38
C THR A 170 13.14 -8.69 -3.39
N GLY A 171 12.63 -9.85 -3.80
CA GLY A 171 11.69 -10.63 -2.98
C GLY A 171 10.42 -9.83 -2.69
N ASN A 172 10.16 -9.55 -1.41
CA ASN A 172 9.01 -8.78 -0.94
C ASN A 172 9.27 -7.26 -0.86
N GLU A 173 10.45 -6.80 -1.28
CA GLU A 173 10.84 -5.41 -1.22
C GLU A 173 10.82 -4.76 -2.60
N LEU A 174 10.06 -3.66 -2.72
CA LEU A 174 10.15 -2.72 -3.82
C LEU A 174 11.02 -1.54 -3.40
N TYR A 175 11.96 -1.17 -4.25
CA TYR A 175 12.76 0.04 -4.14
C TYR A 175 12.38 0.99 -5.26
N PHE A 176 12.09 2.24 -4.90
CA PHE A 176 11.84 3.35 -5.80
C PHE A 176 12.83 4.46 -5.48
N SER A 177 13.40 5.11 -6.50
CA SER A 177 14.20 6.32 -6.30
C SER A 177 13.92 7.36 -7.37
N PHE A 178 13.91 8.62 -6.96
CA PHE A 178 13.72 9.77 -7.84
C PHE A 178 14.50 11.01 -7.37
N PRO A 179 15.09 11.79 -8.30
CA PRO A 179 15.39 11.41 -9.68
C PRO A 179 16.47 10.34 -9.77
N ALA A 180 16.56 9.64 -10.90
CA ALA A 180 17.68 8.77 -11.23
C ALA A 180 18.96 9.57 -11.48
N ASN A 181 20.13 8.94 -11.29
CA ASN A 181 21.42 9.60 -11.47
C ASN A 181 21.60 10.07 -12.93
N GLY A 182 21.84 11.36 -13.12
CA GLY A 182 22.02 11.96 -14.45
C GLY A 182 20.72 12.30 -15.19
N SER A 183 19.55 12.12 -14.55
CA SER A 183 18.28 12.60 -15.09
C SER A 183 18.26 14.12 -15.25
N GLU A 184 17.54 14.60 -16.26
CA GLU A 184 17.19 16.02 -16.40
C GLU A 184 16.02 16.42 -15.48
N CYS A 185 15.33 15.44 -14.89
CA CYS A 185 14.28 15.68 -13.92
C CYS A 185 14.85 16.02 -12.54
N SER A 186 14.17 16.90 -11.82
CA SER A 186 14.55 17.31 -10.46
C SER A 186 13.40 17.18 -9.47
N LEU A 187 13.76 16.98 -8.20
CA LEU A 187 12.83 17.05 -7.08
C LEU A 187 12.75 18.48 -6.54
N ASN A 188 11.55 19.08 -6.63
CA ASN A 188 11.24 20.38 -6.05
C ASN A 188 10.87 20.28 -4.57
N ARG A 189 9.99 19.34 -4.22
CA ARG A 189 9.49 19.14 -2.86
C ARG A 189 9.09 17.71 -2.63
N LEU A 190 9.45 17.18 -1.46
CA LEU A 190 8.91 15.94 -0.92
C LEU A 190 8.08 16.27 0.32
N TYR A 191 6.78 16.02 0.23
CA TYR A 191 5.85 16.11 1.35
C TYR A 191 5.33 14.71 1.70
N VAL A 192 5.45 14.35 2.98
CA VAL A 192 4.96 13.09 3.52
C VAL A 192 4.05 13.40 4.70
N ALA A 193 2.80 13.02 4.58
CA ALA A 193 1.86 12.93 5.68
C ALA A 193 1.69 11.48 6.12
N LYS A 194 1.24 11.31 7.37
CA LYS A 194 0.81 10.03 7.90
C LYS A 194 -0.60 10.16 8.47
N THR A 195 -1.51 9.32 8.00
CA THR A 195 -2.80 9.09 8.61
C THR A 195 -2.75 7.79 9.42
N THR A 196 -2.99 7.87 10.71
CA THR A 196 -3.09 6.69 11.58
C THR A 196 -4.56 6.37 11.83
N VAL A 197 -4.95 5.11 11.69
CA VAL A 197 -6.30 4.60 12.00
C VAL A 197 -6.21 3.36 12.88
N ASN A 198 -7.04 3.27 13.91
CA ASN A 198 -7.19 2.06 14.71
C ASN A 198 -8.23 1.14 14.06
N ALA A 199 -7.92 -0.14 13.95
CA ALA A 199 -8.75 -1.17 13.36
C ALA A 199 -8.96 -2.33 14.35
N GLU A 200 -10.21 -2.74 14.51
CA GLU A 200 -10.60 -3.81 15.42
C GLU A 200 -11.51 -4.81 14.69
N LEU A 201 -11.24 -6.10 14.91
CA LEU A 201 -12.11 -7.18 14.45
C LEU A 201 -13.36 -7.26 15.35
N VAL A 202 -14.54 -7.25 14.73
CA VAL A 202 -15.82 -7.35 15.43
C VAL A 202 -16.59 -8.56 14.91
N ASN A 203 -16.87 -9.50 15.82
CA ASN A 203 -17.83 -10.57 15.57
C ASN A 203 -19.25 -9.98 15.58
N GLY A 204 -20.09 -10.38 14.62
CA GLY A 204 -21.43 -9.83 14.43
C GLY A 204 -22.25 -9.71 15.72
N LEU A 205 -22.90 -8.53 15.85
CA LEU A 205 -23.93 -8.10 16.82
C LEU A 205 -23.93 -8.80 18.20
N SER A 206 -23.25 -8.18 19.16
CA SER A 206 -23.68 -8.22 20.58
C SER A 206 -24.76 -7.19 20.84
#